data_AF-A0AAJ0C1H8-F1
#
_entry.id   AF-A0AAJ0C1H8-F1
#
_cell.length_a   1.000
_cell.length_b   1.000
_cell.length_c   1.000
_cell.angle_alpha   90.00
_cell.angle_beta   90.00
_cell.angle_gamma   90.00
#
_symmetry.space_group_name_H-M   'P 1'
#
loop_
_entity.id
_entity.type
_entity.pdbx_description
1 polymer ?
#
loop_
_entity_poly.entity_id
_entity_poly.type
_entity_poly.pdbx_seq_one_letter_code
_entity_poly.pdbx_strand_id
1 'polypeptide(L)'
;MALDLHIARSLCLVFLQPAGSELARLAYRKLYGRDVCPEVVGDMVVRDEYLGWVPDVKPYSHIDYYGVTFHHLVPSDDLDPDVLQITVIELEADTILYAIGEAYADEGLLFTVDLAEYVRKKVLAMPRCCQKRKGTQDRGRINNSVAKRDARA
;
A
#
# COMPACT_ATOMS: atom_id res chain seq x y z
N MET A 1 -18.41 23.06 10.84
CA MET A 1 -17.90 21.70 10.54
C MET A 1 -18.19 21.31 9.08
N ALA A 2 -17.69 22.10 8.11
CA ALA A 2 -17.83 21.78 6.67
C ALA A 2 -16.53 22.01 5.88
N LEU A 3 -15.48 22.51 6.54
CA LEU A 3 -14.18 22.75 5.90
C LEU A 3 -13.33 21.47 5.82
N ASP A 4 -13.46 20.53 6.76
CA ASP A 4 -12.60 19.34 6.82
C ASP A 4 -12.86 18.34 5.69
N LEU A 5 -14.11 18.26 5.19
CA LEU A 5 -14.48 17.32 4.13
C LEU A 5 -13.93 17.75 2.75
N HIS A 6 -13.79 19.07 2.53
CA HIS A 6 -13.22 19.59 1.28
C HIS A 6 -11.69 19.46 1.26
N ILE A 7 -11.04 19.60 2.41
CA ILE A 7 -9.59 19.44 2.55
C ILE A 7 -9.18 17.98 2.35
N ALA A 8 -9.93 17.02 2.90
CA ALA A 8 -9.69 15.59 2.68
C ALA A 8 -9.85 15.16 1.21
N ARG A 9 -10.82 15.75 0.48
CA ARG A 9 -11.00 15.50 -0.96
C ARG A 9 -9.89 16.12 -1.83
N SER A 10 -9.36 17.27 -1.40
CA SER A 10 -8.32 18.00 -2.13
C SER A 10 -6.91 17.41 -1.92
N LEU A 11 -6.60 16.93 -0.71
CA LEU A 11 -5.34 16.22 -0.42
C LEU A 11 -5.29 14.80 -1.01
N CYS A 12 -6.45 14.21 -1.31
CA CYS A 12 -6.55 12.91 -1.99
C CYS A 12 -6.19 12.96 -3.50
N LEU A 13 -5.95 14.16 -4.06
CA LEU A 13 -5.62 14.35 -5.48
C LEU A 13 -4.11 14.47 -5.77
N VAL A 14 -3.26 14.55 -4.75
CA VAL A 14 -1.80 14.63 -4.95
C VAL A 14 -1.20 13.24 -4.88
N PHE A 15 -0.88 12.70 -6.05
CA PHE A 15 0.05 11.58 -6.20
C PHE A 15 1.48 12.15 -6.24
N LEU A 16 2.46 11.71 -5.47
CA LEU A 16 2.51 10.70 -4.40
C LEU A 16 2.17 11.33 -3.04
N GLN A 17 1.48 10.58 -2.17
CA GLN A 17 1.34 10.98 -0.78
C GLN A 17 2.70 10.90 -0.08
N PRO A 18 3.09 11.91 0.73
CA PRO A 18 4.36 11.88 1.45
C PRO A 18 4.55 10.60 2.28
N ALA A 19 3.47 10.08 2.87
CA ALA A 19 3.49 8.86 3.67
C ALA A 19 3.83 7.60 2.85
N GLY A 20 3.29 7.46 1.63
CA GLY A 20 3.55 6.29 0.78
C GLY A 20 4.99 6.25 0.27
N SER A 21 5.53 7.42 -0.11
CA SER A 21 6.95 7.55 -0.49
C SER A 21 7.91 7.22 0.66
N GLU A 22 7.62 7.69 1.87
CA GLU A 22 8.43 7.36 3.05
C GLU A 22 8.33 5.87 3.42
N LEU A 23 7.14 5.28 3.29
CA LEU A 23 6.96 3.84 3.51
C LEU A 23 7.79 3.01 2.52
N ALA A 24 7.78 3.37 1.23
CA ALA A 24 8.59 2.71 0.22
C ALA A 24 10.08 2.80 0.57
N ARG A 25 10.55 3.98 0.98
CA ARG A 25 11.94 4.20 1.39
C ARG A 25 12.33 3.37 2.62
N LEU A 26 11.48 3.35 3.65
CA LEU A 26 11.71 2.55 4.85
C LEU A 26 11.79 1.06 4.53
N ALA A 27 10.90 0.57 3.69
CA ALA A 27 10.91 -0.82 3.28
C ALA A 27 12.11 -1.18 2.41
N TYR A 28 12.48 -0.31 1.47
CA TYR A 28 13.71 -0.44 0.69
C TYR A 28 14.92 -0.59 1.61
N ARG A 29 15.06 0.31 2.59
CA ARG A 29 16.17 0.25 3.56
C ARG A 29 16.19 -1.05 4.34
N LYS A 30 15.03 -1.55 4.73
CA LYS A 30 14.91 -2.82 5.46
C LYS A 30 15.24 -4.04 4.61
N LEU A 31 14.89 -4.03 3.32
CA LEU A 31 15.13 -5.14 2.40
C LEU A 31 16.58 -5.19 1.91
N TYR A 32 17.15 -4.03 1.57
CA TYR A 32 18.46 -3.94 0.93
C TYR A 32 19.59 -3.54 1.89
N GLY A 33 19.27 -3.22 3.14
CA GLY A 33 20.26 -2.88 4.17
C GLY A 33 20.98 -1.55 3.95
N ARG A 34 20.50 -0.72 3.01
CA ARG A 34 21.10 0.58 2.66
C ARG A 34 20.05 1.59 2.26
N ASP A 35 20.43 2.86 2.25
CA ASP A 35 19.59 3.92 1.69
C ASP A 35 19.56 3.90 0.16
N VAL A 36 18.54 4.55 -0.39
CA VAL A 36 18.40 4.79 -1.83
C VAL A 36 19.51 5.73 -2.29
N CYS A 37 20.20 5.35 -3.36
CA CYS A 37 21.30 6.05 -3.99
C CYS A 37 20.79 6.79 -5.24
N PRO A 38 20.64 8.13 -5.19
CA PRO A 38 20.09 8.91 -6.30
C PRO A 38 20.91 8.81 -7.60
N GLU A 39 22.20 8.48 -7.49
CA GLU A 39 23.13 8.36 -8.61
C GLU A 39 22.94 7.06 -9.40
N VAL A 40 22.28 6.06 -8.81
CA VAL A 40 21.99 4.79 -9.45
C VAL A 40 20.61 4.87 -10.11
N VAL A 41 20.59 4.87 -11.44
CA VAL A 41 19.34 4.89 -12.21
C VAL A 41 18.50 3.66 -11.86
N GLY A 42 17.25 3.90 -11.48
CA GLY A 42 16.31 2.84 -11.11
C GLY A 42 16.56 2.23 -9.73
N ASP A 43 17.38 2.85 -8.88
CA ASP A 43 17.69 2.29 -7.56
C ASP A 43 16.44 2.11 -6.69
N MET A 44 15.53 3.07 -6.69
CA MET A 44 14.18 2.84 -6.19
C MET A 44 13.22 3.71 -6.99
N VAL A 45 12.24 3.08 -7.63
CA VAL A 45 11.20 3.80 -8.38
C VAL A 45 9.86 3.46 -7.79
N VAL A 46 9.20 4.44 -7.16
CA VAL A 46 7.81 4.30 -6.74
C VAL A 46 6.93 4.28 -7.98
N ARG A 47 6.06 3.27 -8.09
CA ARG A 47 5.25 2.99 -9.28
C ARG A 47 3.81 3.41 -9.09
N ASP A 48 3.23 3.09 -7.95
CA ASP A 48 1.83 3.38 -7.68
C ASP A 48 1.56 3.40 -6.18
N GLU A 49 0.50 4.11 -5.81
CA GLU A 49 -0.07 4.16 -4.47
C GLU A 49 -1.56 3.84 -4.58
N TYR A 50 -2.05 2.96 -3.72
CA TYR A 50 -3.44 2.53 -3.73
C TYR A 50 -4.08 2.70 -2.36
N LEU A 51 -5.33 3.16 -2.38
CA LEU A 51 -6.19 3.28 -1.20
C LEU A 51 -7.37 2.32 -1.36
N GLY A 52 -7.46 1.34 -0.47
CA GLY A 52 -8.67 0.55 -0.23
C GLY A 52 -9.59 1.36 0.68
N TRP A 53 -10.81 1.63 0.23
CA TRP A 53 -11.81 2.35 1.03
C TRP A 53 -12.83 1.36 1.58
N VAL A 54 -13.31 1.59 2.80
CA VAL A 54 -14.43 0.84 3.37
C VAL A 54 -15.69 1.14 2.52
N PRO A 55 -16.41 0.11 2.02
CA PRO A 55 -17.47 0.29 1.02
C PRO A 55 -18.79 0.88 1.56
N ASP A 56 -18.92 1.05 2.87
CA ASP A 56 -20.22 1.22 3.53
C ASP A 56 -20.67 2.68 3.67
N VAL A 57 -21.07 3.26 2.54
CA VAL A 57 -21.81 4.52 2.36
C VAL A 57 -20.93 5.72 1.95
N LYS A 58 -21.31 6.34 0.83
CA LYS A 58 -20.69 7.57 0.34
C LYS A 58 -21.10 8.78 1.19
N PRO A 59 -20.18 9.72 1.48
CA PRO A 59 -18.78 9.73 1.05
C PRO A 59 -17.94 8.73 1.87
N TYR A 60 -17.06 7.99 1.20
CA TYR A 60 -16.11 7.11 1.87
C TYR A 60 -15.31 7.92 2.90
N SER A 61 -15.45 7.55 4.16
CA SER A 61 -14.89 8.29 5.29
C SER A 61 -13.70 7.58 5.94
N HIS A 62 -13.49 6.30 5.60
CA HIS A 62 -12.47 5.45 6.22
C HIS A 62 -11.72 4.65 5.15
N ILE A 63 -10.39 4.62 5.28
CA ILE A 63 -9.49 3.77 4.51
C ILE A 63 -9.40 2.43 5.24
N ASP A 64 -9.51 1.34 4.49
CA ASP A 64 -9.40 -0.05 4.99
C ASP A 64 -7.93 -0.50 4.95
N TYR A 65 -7.24 -0.17 3.85
CA TYR A 65 -5.81 -0.38 3.71
C TYR A 65 -5.25 0.61 2.71
N TYR A 66 -3.96 0.91 2.82
CA TYR A 66 -3.24 1.64 1.79
C TYR A 66 -1.99 0.88 1.42
N GLY A 67 -1.40 1.21 0.29
CA GLY A 67 -0.10 0.64 -0.02
C GLY A 67 0.60 1.34 -1.14
N VAL A 68 1.88 0.98 -1.26
CA VAL A 68 2.80 1.54 -2.22
C VAL A 68 3.47 0.39 -2.97
N THR A 69 3.68 0.61 -4.26
CA THR A 69 4.46 -0.30 -5.09
C THR A 69 5.73 0.42 -5.51
N PHE A 70 6.86 -0.28 -5.43
CA PHE A 70 8.11 0.22 -5.96
C PHE A 70 8.89 -0.92 -6.61
N HIS A 71 9.83 -0.55 -7.47
CA HIS A 71 10.79 -1.49 -8.03
C HIS A 71 12.22 -1.02 -7.82
N HIS A 72 13.14 -1.96 -7.98
CA HIS A 72 14.58 -1.77 -7.83
C HIS A 72 15.26 -2.43 -9.03
N LEU A 73 15.97 -1.63 -9.83
CA LEU A 73 16.77 -2.03 -10.99
C LEU A 73 15.98 -2.84 -12.05
N VAL A 74 14.69 -2.54 -12.23
CA VAL A 74 13.88 -3.14 -13.30
C VAL A 74 14.26 -2.51 -14.65
N PRO A 75 14.58 -3.31 -15.69
CA PRO A 75 14.85 -2.81 -17.03
C PRO A 75 13.67 -2.01 -17.60
N SER A 76 13.96 -0.96 -18.37
CA SER A 76 12.92 -0.09 -18.94
C SER A 76 12.09 -0.75 -20.04
N ASP A 77 12.58 -1.85 -20.61
CA ASP A 77 11.94 -2.64 -21.67
C ASP A 77 11.13 -3.84 -21.13
N ASP A 78 11.15 -4.08 -19.81
CA ASP A 78 10.27 -5.06 -19.19
C ASP A 78 8.84 -4.51 -19.09
N LEU A 79 7.93 -5.11 -19.85
CA LEU A 79 6.54 -4.69 -19.95
C LEU A 79 5.66 -5.26 -18.82
N ASP A 80 6.10 -6.29 -18.10
CA ASP A 80 5.31 -6.95 -17.04
C ASP A 80 6.19 -7.31 -15.83
N PRO A 81 6.91 -6.34 -15.23
CA PRO A 81 7.82 -6.63 -14.13
C PRO A 81 7.03 -7.07 -12.89
N ASP A 82 7.53 -8.08 -12.19
CA ASP A 82 7.04 -8.45 -10.86
C ASP A 82 7.54 -7.40 -9.85
N VAL A 83 6.76 -6.33 -9.67
CA VAL A 83 7.11 -5.25 -8.74
C VAL A 83 6.73 -5.59 -7.30
N LEU A 84 7.54 -5.11 -6.35
CA LEU A 84 7.25 -5.30 -4.94
C LEU A 84 6.10 -4.37 -4.53
N GLN A 85 5.04 -4.96 -4.01
CA GLN A 85 3.95 -4.25 -3.36
C GLN A 85 4.05 -4.39 -1.85
N ILE A 86 3.82 -3.29 -1.16
CA ILE A 86 3.67 -3.24 0.30
C ILE A 86 2.26 -2.77 0.59
N THR A 87 1.57 -3.51 1.45
CA THR A 87 0.23 -3.19 1.93
C THR A 87 0.33 -2.85 3.41
N VAL A 88 -0.16 -1.69 3.81
CA VAL A 88 -0.39 -1.37 5.21
C VAL A 88 -1.80 -1.77 5.57
N ILE A 89 -1.90 -2.62 6.58
CA ILE A 89 -3.15 -3.11 7.15
C ILE A 89 -3.32 -2.41 8.49
N GLU A 90 -4.43 -1.69 8.64
CA GLU A 90 -4.82 -1.11 9.92
C GLU A 90 -5.54 -2.18 10.74
N LEU A 91 -5.00 -2.47 11.92
CA LEU A 91 -5.50 -3.54 12.80
C LEU A 91 -6.30 -2.97 13.98
N GLU A 92 -6.79 -1.73 13.87
CA GLU A 92 -7.61 -1.13 14.92
C GLU A 92 -9.00 -1.79 14.95
N ALA A 93 -9.37 -2.34 16.11
CA ALA A 93 -10.59 -3.11 16.33
C ALA A 93 -11.68 -2.28 17.02
N ASP A 94 -11.64 -0.96 16.87
CA ASP A 94 -12.31 -0.04 17.80
C ASP A 94 -13.81 0.14 17.54
N THR A 95 -14.35 -0.34 16.41
CA THR A 95 -15.79 -0.28 16.17
C THR A 95 -16.29 -1.49 15.37
N ILE A 96 -17.32 -2.12 15.93
CA ILE A 96 -17.95 -3.41 15.57
C ILE A 96 -18.56 -3.46 14.14
N LEU A 97 -18.34 -2.46 13.28
CA LEU A 97 -18.90 -2.50 11.93
C LEU A 97 -17.87 -2.70 10.80
N TYR A 98 -16.60 -2.31 10.94
CA TYR A 98 -15.68 -2.26 9.78
C TYR A 98 -14.24 -2.71 10.06
N ALA A 99 -13.99 -3.39 11.18
CA ALA A 99 -12.68 -3.97 11.50
C ALA A 99 -12.40 -5.23 10.62
N ILE A 100 -12.15 -5.02 9.32
CA ILE A 100 -11.78 -6.09 8.38
C ILE A 100 -10.28 -6.39 8.47
N GLY A 101 -9.46 -5.49 9.02
CA GLY A 101 -8.00 -5.67 9.12
C GLY A 101 -7.57 -6.94 9.88
N GLU A 102 -8.24 -7.28 10.99
CA GLU A 102 -8.02 -8.53 11.72
C GLU A 102 -8.38 -9.75 10.85
N ALA A 103 -9.59 -9.78 10.31
CA ALA A 103 -10.04 -10.88 9.45
C ALA A 103 -9.14 -11.03 8.21
N TYR A 104 -8.71 -9.91 7.62
CA TYR A 104 -7.77 -9.88 6.51
C TYR A 104 -6.39 -10.38 6.92
N ALA A 105 -5.91 -10.06 8.13
CA ALA A 105 -4.65 -10.57 8.64
C ALA A 105 -4.72 -12.10 8.78
N ASP A 106 -5.77 -12.63 9.40
CA ASP A 106 -5.93 -14.07 9.63
C ASP A 106 -6.11 -14.87 8.32
N GLU A 107 -6.93 -14.36 7.40
CA GLU A 107 -7.19 -15.03 6.13
C GLU A 107 -6.06 -14.80 5.12
N GLY A 108 -5.49 -13.61 5.10
CA GLY A 108 -4.62 -13.11 4.05
C GLY A 108 -3.13 -13.28 4.31
N LEU A 109 -2.68 -13.46 5.56
CA LEU A 109 -1.26 -13.60 5.88
C LEU A 109 -0.81 -15.05 5.94
N LEU A 110 0.50 -15.24 5.76
CA LEU A 110 1.16 -16.53 5.91
C LEU A 110 1.59 -16.82 7.36
N PHE A 111 1.29 -15.92 8.29
CA PHE A 111 1.65 -16.02 9.70
C PHE A 111 0.62 -15.30 10.57
N THR A 112 0.61 -15.64 11.86
CA THR A 112 -0.31 -15.07 12.85
C THR A 112 0.20 -13.74 13.38
N VAL A 113 -0.71 -12.78 13.59
CA VAL A 113 -0.42 -11.47 14.15
C VAL A 113 -1.07 -11.35 15.53
N ASP A 114 -0.30 -10.94 16.54
CA ASP A 114 -0.87 -10.60 17.85
C ASP A 114 -1.44 -9.17 17.81
N LEU A 115 -2.76 -9.05 17.73
CA LEU A 115 -3.47 -7.77 17.66
C LEU A 115 -3.15 -6.84 18.83
N ALA A 116 -2.88 -7.39 20.03
CA ALA A 116 -2.59 -6.59 21.21
C ALA A 116 -1.30 -5.75 21.08
N GLU A 117 -0.40 -6.14 20.17
CA GLU A 117 0.79 -5.38 19.84
C GLU A 117 0.54 -4.18 18.94
N TYR A 118 -0.57 -4.18 18.18
CA TYR A 118 -0.84 -3.22 17.10
C TYR A 118 -1.90 -2.20 17.48
N VAL A 119 -2.97 -2.62 18.16
CA VAL A 119 -4.09 -1.75 18.54
C VAL A 119 -3.57 -0.46 19.19
N ARG A 120 -3.85 0.68 18.55
CA ARG A 120 -3.46 2.05 18.95
C ARG A 120 -1.96 2.27 19.18
N LYS A 121 -1.10 1.40 18.63
CA LYS A 121 0.36 1.42 18.85
C LYS A 121 1.15 1.40 17.55
N LYS A 122 0.76 0.55 16.60
CA LYS A 122 1.54 0.25 15.39
C LYS A 122 0.61 -0.04 14.22
N VAL A 123 1.10 0.19 13.02
CA VAL A 123 0.49 -0.29 11.78
C VAL A 123 1.25 -1.51 11.26
N LEU A 124 0.56 -2.43 10.58
CA LEU A 124 1.19 -3.60 9.98
C LEU A 124 1.49 -3.33 8.50
N ALA A 125 2.76 -3.11 8.15
CA ALA A 125 3.20 -3.01 6.76
C ALA A 125 3.72 -4.37 6.27
N MET A 126 3.13 -4.89 5.19
CA MET A 126 3.36 -6.24 4.69
C MET A 126 3.78 -6.28 3.23
N PRO A 127 4.97 -6.80 2.90
CA PRO A 127 5.30 -7.18 1.54
C PRO A 127 4.30 -8.20 0.99
N ARG A 128 3.95 -8.09 -0.30
CA ARG A 128 2.99 -9.01 -0.94
C ARG A 128 3.42 -10.47 -0.90
N CYS A 129 4.72 -10.76 -0.79
CA CYS A 129 5.25 -12.12 -0.64
C CYS A 129 4.87 -12.79 0.68
N CYS A 130 4.52 -12.02 1.72
CA CYS A 130 4.10 -12.51 3.02
C CYS A 130 2.57 -12.75 3.14
N GLN A 131 1.84 -12.48 2.06
CA GLN A 131 0.40 -12.66 1.98
C GLN A 131 0.07 -13.85 1.07
N LYS A 132 -1.03 -14.57 1.35
CA LYS A 132 -1.56 -15.62 0.48
C LYS A 132 -1.83 -15.04 -0.92
N ARG A 133 -1.26 -15.67 -1.94
CA ARG A 133 -1.42 -15.24 -3.34
C ARG A 133 -2.67 -15.87 -3.93
N LYS A 134 -3.51 -15.06 -4.59
CA LYS A 134 -4.49 -15.50 -5.57
C LYS A 134 -3.86 -15.49 -6.97
N GLY A 135 -2.80 -16.28 -7.15
CA GLY A 135 -2.17 -16.59 -8.44
C GLY A 135 -1.99 -15.39 -9.41
N THR A 136 -2.39 -15.58 -10.67
CA THR A 136 -2.26 -14.59 -11.76
C THR A 136 -3.09 -13.33 -11.58
N GLN A 137 -4.11 -13.35 -10.70
CA GLN A 137 -4.97 -12.20 -10.45
C GLN A 137 -4.22 -11.09 -9.72
N ASP A 138 -3.30 -11.45 -8.82
CA ASP A 138 -2.51 -10.45 -8.06
C ASP A 138 -1.50 -9.72 -8.96
N ARG A 139 -0.77 -10.44 -9.81
CA ARG A 139 0.19 -9.83 -10.75
C ARG A 139 -0.53 -8.90 -11.72
N GLY A 140 -1.61 -9.39 -12.32
CA GLY A 140 -2.46 -8.59 -13.19
C GLY A 140 -3.01 -7.35 -12.48
N ARG A 141 -3.46 -7.47 -11.23
CA ARG A 141 -3.97 -6.32 -10.47
C ARG A 141 -2.91 -5.23 -10.28
N ILE A 142 -1.70 -5.60 -9.86
CA ILE A 142 -0.63 -4.63 -9.57
C ILE A 142 -0.20 -3.90 -10.85
N ASN A 143 0.11 -4.65 -11.92
CA ASN A 143 0.59 -4.05 -13.16
C ASN A 143 -0.52 -3.28 -13.88
N ASN A 144 -1.77 -3.74 -13.80
CA ASN A 144 -2.92 -2.97 -14.31
C ASN A 144 -3.16 -1.66 -13.54
N SER A 145 -2.89 -1.60 -12.23
CA SER A 145 -3.03 -0.34 -11.48
C SER A 145 -2.00 0.69 -11.94
N VAL A 146 -0.74 0.26 -12.13
CA VAL A 146 0.32 1.10 -12.71
C VAL A 146 -0.08 1.58 -14.11
N ALA A 147 -0.51 0.67 -14.99
CA ALA A 147 -0.93 1.03 -16.34
C ALA A 147 -2.14 2.00 -16.37
N LYS A 148 -3.12 1.79 -15.48
CA LYS A 148 -4.28 2.69 -15.34
C LYS A 148 -3.87 4.08 -14.86
N ARG A 149 -2.86 4.17 -13.99
CA ARG A 149 -2.29 5.45 -13.54
C ARG A 149 -1.56 6.14 -14.69
N ASP A 150 -0.69 5.42 -15.40
CA ASP A 150 0.08 5.96 -16.52
C ASP A 150 -0.83 6.49 -17.63
N ALA A 151 -1.98 5.85 -17.87
CA ALA A 151 -2.99 6.33 -18.83
C ALA A 151 -3.76 7.59 -18.37
N ARG A 152 -3.62 8.01 -17.11
CA ARG A 152 -4.26 9.22 -16.55
C ARG A 152 -3.29 10.41 -16.39
N ALA A 153 -1.99 10.16 -16.50
CA ALA A 153 -0.93 11.17 -16.41
C ALA A 153 -0.73 11.88 -17.75
#